data_AF-A0A0N5BLD5-F1
#
_entry.id   AF-A0A0N5BLD5-F1
#
_cell.length_a   1.000
_cell.length_b   1.000
_cell.length_c   1.000
_cell.angle_alpha   90.00
_cell.angle_beta   90.00
_cell.angle_gamma   90.00
#
_symmetry.space_group_name_H-M   'P 1'
#
loop_
_entity.id
_entity.type
_entity.pdbx_description
1 polymer ?
#
loop_
_entity_poly.entity_id
_entity_poly.type
_entity_poly.pdbx_seq_one_letter_code
_entity_poly.pdbx_strand_id
1 'polypeptide(L)'
;MESPPDSTREEYFEFFSKSIKENVNYAKIYITGGFRTVEGMVSSINFGSTDSIGLGRPATAEPDFPLKVLNNVVNSVPLNLFESKGGYTFTLVSSGSQLIQMSKNQ
;
A
#
# COMPACT_ATOMS: atom_id res chain seq x y z
N MET A 1 11.35 -17.90 -3.90
CA MET A 1 11.55 -16.87 -4.94
C MET A 1 12.16 -15.68 -4.24
N GLU A 2 13.46 -15.47 -4.42
CA GLU A 2 14.13 -14.26 -3.91
C GLU A 2 13.80 -13.11 -4.86
N SER A 3 13.40 -11.98 -4.29
CA SER A 3 13.20 -10.73 -5.03
C SER A 3 14.53 -10.23 -5.60
N PRO A 4 14.55 -9.60 -6.78
CA PRO A 4 15.79 -9.11 -7.40
C PRO A 4 16.59 -8.18 -6.48
N PRO A 5 17.93 -8.19 -6.56
CA PRO A 5 18.81 -7.39 -5.69
C PRO A 5 18.59 -5.87 -5.79
N ASP A 6 17.99 -5.38 -6.88
CA ASP A 6 17.62 -3.97 -7.08
C ASP A 6 16.10 -3.72 -7.02
N SER A 7 15.31 -4.65 -6.46
CA SER A 7 13.86 -4.45 -6.36
C SER A 7 13.52 -3.33 -5.38
N THR A 8 12.77 -2.34 -5.87
CA THR A 8 12.17 -1.35 -4.98
C THR A 8 11.17 -2.05 -4.06
N ARG A 9 10.94 -1.49 -2.87
CA ARG A 9 10.01 -2.08 -1.90
C ARG A 9 8.57 -2.20 -2.45
N GLU A 10 8.21 -1.41 -3.45
CA GLU A 10 6.91 -1.43 -4.12
C GLU A 10 6.78 -2.61 -5.10
N GLU A 11 7.88 -3.14 -5.62
CA GLU A 11 7.92 -4.19 -6.65
C GLU A 11 8.08 -5.61 -6.09
N TYR A 12 8.28 -5.78 -4.78
CA TYR A 12 8.62 -7.07 -4.17
C TYR A 12 7.66 -8.20 -4.54
N PHE A 13 6.35 -7.91 -4.63
CA PHE A 13 5.31 -8.89 -4.96
C PHE A 13 4.82 -8.82 -6.41
N GLU A 14 5.35 -7.92 -7.23
CA GLU A 14 4.85 -7.63 -8.57
C GLU A 14 4.94 -8.85 -9.52
N PHE A 15 6.10 -9.51 -9.59
CA PHE A 15 6.26 -10.69 -10.43
C PHE A 15 5.46 -11.90 -9.93
N PHE A 16 5.40 -12.08 -8.62
CA PHE A 16 4.66 -13.18 -8.00
C PHE A 16 3.15 -13.04 -8.24
N SER A 17 2.62 -11.85 -8.04
CA SER A 17 1.20 -11.54 -8.25
C SER A 17 0.79 -11.62 -9.72
N LYS A 18 1.65 -11.22 -10.65
CA LYS A 18 1.43 -11.40 -12.09
C LYS A 18 1.23 -12.87 -12.45
N SER A 19 2.11 -13.75 -11.95
CA SER A 19 2.01 -15.19 -12.19
C SER A 19 0.69 -15.78 -11.65
N ILE A 20 0.23 -15.31 -10.49
CA ILE A 20 -1.09 -15.70 -9.96
C ILE A 20 -2.20 -15.19 -10.87
N LYS A 21 -2.16 -13.90 -11.23
CA LYS A 21 -3.20 -13.25 -12.02
C LYS A 21 -3.39 -13.86 -13.41
N GLU A 22 -2.31 -14.35 -14.03
CA GLU A 22 -2.36 -15.09 -15.30
C GLU A 22 -3.12 -16.42 -15.21
N ASN A 23 -3.26 -16.99 -14.00
CA ASN A 23 -3.89 -18.27 -13.76
C ASN A 23 -5.25 -18.18 -13.04
N VAL A 24 -5.63 -17.00 -12.56
CA VAL A 24 -6.85 -16.77 -11.77
C VAL A 24 -7.87 -15.96 -12.58
N ASN A 25 -8.90 -16.65 -13.08
CA ASN A 25 -9.89 -16.05 -13.98
C ASN A 25 -11.15 -15.51 -13.27
N TYR A 26 -11.44 -15.97 -12.05
CA TYR A 26 -12.71 -15.70 -11.36
C TYR A 26 -12.57 -14.88 -10.08
N ALA A 27 -11.35 -14.41 -9.77
CA ALA A 27 -11.09 -13.56 -8.62
C ALA A 27 -10.23 -12.37 -9.00
N LYS A 28 -10.40 -11.27 -8.27
CA LYS A 28 -9.58 -10.08 -8.39
C LYS A 28 -8.36 -10.21 -7.49
N ILE A 29 -7.19 -9.88 -8.03
CA ILE A 29 -5.92 -9.98 -7.31
C ILE A 29 -5.55 -8.60 -6.77
N TYR A 30 -5.44 -8.48 -5.46
CA TYR A 30 -5.03 -7.25 -4.78
C TYR A 30 -3.63 -7.46 -4.20
N ILE A 31 -2.72 -6.52 -4.47
CA ILE A 31 -1.39 -6.53 -3.82
C ILE A 31 -1.41 -5.54 -2.66
N THR A 32 -0.88 -5.97 -1.53
CA THR A 32 -0.66 -5.12 -0.35
C THR A 32 0.82 -5.08 -0.02
N GLY A 33 1.26 -3.94 0.51
CA GLY A 33 2.58 -3.78 1.11
C GLY A 33 3.55 -3.02 0.21
N GLY A 34 4.34 -2.14 0.81
CA GLY A 34 5.38 -1.39 0.10
C GLY A 34 4.92 -0.09 -0.56
N PHE A 35 3.75 -0.04 -1.19
CA PHE A 35 3.28 1.14 -1.92
C PHE A 35 3.26 2.42 -1.07
N ARG A 36 3.91 3.46 -1.60
CA ARG A 36 4.02 4.81 -1.06
C ARG A 36 3.69 5.86 -2.11
N THR A 37 3.95 5.62 -3.37
CA THR A 37 3.72 6.58 -4.45
C THR A 37 2.48 6.24 -5.27
N VAL A 38 1.75 7.25 -5.74
CA VAL A 38 0.64 7.06 -6.68
C VAL A 38 1.16 6.49 -8.00
N GLU A 39 2.33 6.94 -8.44
CA GLU A 39 2.99 6.42 -9.64
C GLU A 39 3.24 4.91 -9.56
N GLY A 40 3.84 4.41 -8.48
CA GLY A 40 4.06 2.99 -8.28
C GLY A 40 2.76 2.19 -8.23
N MET A 41 1.73 2.72 -7.57
CA MET A 41 0.39 2.10 -7.54
C MET A 41 -0.21 1.96 -8.95
N VAL A 42 -0.16 3.03 -9.74
CA VAL A 42 -0.70 3.05 -11.11
C VAL A 42 0.13 2.18 -12.04
N SER A 43 1.45 2.19 -11.90
CA SER A 43 2.38 1.36 -12.65
C SER A 43 2.05 -0.12 -12.49
N SER A 44 1.84 -0.59 -11.25
CA SER A 44 1.52 -2.01 -11.01
C SER A 44 0.17 -2.44 -11.58
N ILE A 45 -0.84 -1.56 -11.54
CA ILE A 45 -2.13 -1.83 -12.17
C ILE A 45 -1.96 -1.94 -13.69
N ASN A 46 -1.26 -0.99 -14.31
CA ASN A 46 -1.03 -0.95 -15.76
C ASN A 46 -0.15 -2.11 -16.26
N PHE A 47 0.84 -2.52 -15.46
CA PHE A 47 1.68 -3.69 -15.73
C PHE A 47 0.89 -5.01 -15.66
N GLY A 48 -0.29 -4.98 -15.03
CA GLY A 48 -1.19 -6.12 -14.92
C GLY A 48 -0.76 -7.13 -13.86
N SER A 49 0.06 -6.73 -12.89
CA SER A 49 0.39 -7.56 -11.73
C SER A 49 -0.77 -7.65 -10.73
N THR A 50 -1.64 -6.64 -10.70
CA THR A 50 -2.79 -6.55 -9.78
C THR A 50 -4.00 -5.87 -10.41
N ASP A 51 -5.18 -6.12 -9.85
CA ASP A 51 -6.40 -5.37 -10.15
C ASP A 51 -6.56 -4.11 -9.30
N SER A 52 -5.91 -4.06 -8.12
CA SER A 52 -6.05 -2.95 -7.19
C SER A 52 -5.03 -3.01 -6.06
N ILE A 53 -4.74 -1.85 -5.45
CA ILE A 53 -3.76 -1.71 -4.39
C ILE A 53 -4.43 -1.71 -3.02
N GLY A 54 -3.95 -2.59 -2.14
CA GLY A 54 -4.34 -2.59 -0.75
C GLY A 54 -3.45 -1.69 0.11
N LEU A 55 -4.08 -0.76 0.84
CA LEU A 55 -3.42 0.15 1.77
C LEU A 55 -3.72 -0.28 3.22
N GLY A 56 -2.65 -0.42 4.02
CA GLY A 56 -2.74 -0.76 5.44
C GLY A 56 -2.45 0.47 6.31
N ARG A 57 -1.26 0.49 6.94
CA ARG A 57 -0.82 1.55 7.85
C ARG A 57 -0.99 2.99 7.32
N PRO A 58 -0.74 3.32 6.04
CA PRO A 58 -0.97 4.69 5.59
C PRO A 58 -2.44 5.11 5.65
N ALA A 59 -3.38 4.17 5.46
CA ALA A 59 -4.81 4.44 5.56
C ALA A 59 -5.27 4.73 7.00
N THR A 60 -4.50 4.35 8.03
CA THR A 60 -4.83 4.71 9.42
C THR A 60 -4.44 6.15 9.75
N ALA A 61 -3.47 6.71 9.04
CA ALA A 61 -3.09 8.12 9.18
C ALA A 61 -3.97 9.03 8.31
N GLU A 62 -4.33 8.56 7.11
CA GLU A 62 -5.10 9.33 6.13
C GLU A 62 -6.14 8.45 5.43
N PRO A 63 -7.33 8.26 6.03
CA PRO A 63 -8.37 7.38 5.49
C PRO A 63 -8.96 7.87 4.17
N ASP A 64 -8.93 9.19 3.95
CA ASP A 64 -9.42 9.85 2.74
C ASP A 64 -8.35 9.93 1.63
N PHE A 65 -7.19 9.30 1.82
CA PHE A 65 -6.12 9.26 0.82
C PHE A 65 -6.61 8.85 -0.59
N PRO A 66 -7.45 7.80 -0.77
CA PRO A 66 -7.94 7.44 -2.09
C PRO A 66 -8.72 8.57 -2.77
N LEU A 67 -9.51 9.32 -2.02
CA LEU A 67 -10.27 10.46 -2.56
C LEU A 67 -9.33 11.60 -2.98
N LYS A 68 -8.29 11.88 -2.19
CA LYS A 68 -7.28 12.89 -2.54
C LYS A 68 -6.45 12.51 -3.76
N VAL A 69 -6.16 11.22 -3.95
CA VAL A 69 -5.53 10.72 -5.18
C VAL A 69 -6.44 10.96 -6.39
N LEU A 70 -7.73 10.60 -6.30
CA LEU A 70 -8.69 10.80 -7.38
C LEU A 70 -8.90 12.29 -7.73
N ASN A 71 -8.77 13.17 -6.74
CA ASN A 71 -8.83 14.62 -6.91
C ASN A 71 -7.48 15.25 -7.31
N ASN A 72 -6.44 14.45 -7.54
CA ASN A 72 -5.07 14.89 -7.89
C ASN A 72 -4.45 15.87 -6.88
N VAL A 73 -4.77 15.71 -5.59
CA VAL A 73 -4.29 16.61 -4.52
C VAL A 73 -3.00 16.08 -3.88
N VAL A 74 -2.73 14.79 -4.01
CA VAL A 74 -1.57 14.11 -3.43
C VAL A 74 -0.95 13.11 -4.41
N ASN A 75 0.37 12.95 -4.35
CA ASN A 75 1.14 12.00 -5.20
C ASN A 75 1.74 10.84 -4.41
N SER A 76 1.61 10.85 -3.08
CA SER A 76 2.14 9.82 -2.21
C SER A 76 1.37 9.75 -0.90
N VAL A 77 1.43 8.59 -0.25
CA VAL A 77 0.85 8.41 1.08
C VAL A 77 1.62 9.24 2.11
N PRO A 78 1.01 9.55 3.28
CA PRO A 78 1.68 10.25 4.35
C PRO A 78 3.00 9.61 4.75
N LEU A 79 4.01 10.46 4.97
CA LEU A 79 5.27 10.03 5.52
C LEU A 79 5.06 9.47 6.93
N ASN A 80 5.35 8.19 7.12
CA ASN A 80 5.34 7.58 8.44
C ASN A 80 6.65 7.90 9.17
N LEU A 81 6.64 8.98 9.95
CA LEU A 81 7.80 9.41 10.74
C LEU A 81 8.28 8.34 11.74
N PHE A 82 7.40 7.40 12.13
CA PHE A 82 7.72 6.32 13.05
C PHE A 82 8.44 5.14 12.40
N GLU A 83 8.37 5.01 11.07
CA GLU A 83 9.07 3.96 10.32
C GLU A 83 10.59 4.07 10.52
N SER A 84 11.12 5.30 10.59
CA SER A 84 12.54 5.57 10.86
C SER A 84 12.95 5.49 12.33
N LYS A 85 12.00 5.44 13.27
CA LYS A 85 12.26 5.69 14.71
C LYS A 85 11.94 4.52 15.65
N GLY A 86 11.14 3.53 15.24
CA GLY A 86 10.68 2.49 16.18
C GLY A 86 10.41 1.10 15.61
N GLY A 87 10.73 0.85 14.34
CA GLY A 87 10.52 -0.45 13.72
C GLY A 87 9.04 -0.88 13.61
N TYR A 88 8.82 -2.12 13.23
CA TYR A 88 7.47 -2.64 12.91
C TYR A 88 6.48 -2.52 14.08
N THR A 89 6.86 -3.00 15.27
CA THR A 89 6.00 -3.02 16.47
C THR A 89 5.49 -1.63 16.83
N PHE A 90 6.37 -0.62 16.76
CA PHE A 90 5.98 0.74 17.07
C PHE A 90 5.00 1.30 16.04
N THR A 91 5.25 1.09 14.74
CA THR A 91 4.30 1.52 13.70
C THR A 91 2.94 0.84 13.83
N LEU A 92 2.89 -0.42 14.30
CA LEU A 92 1.66 -1.17 14.50
C LEU A 92 0.81 -0.57 15.63
N VAL A 93 1.42 -0.32 16.79
CA VAL A 93 0.72 0.28 17.95
C VAL A 93 0.24 1.70 17.62
N SER A 94 1.07 2.50 16.96
CA SER A 94 0.68 3.86 16.53
C SER A 94 -0.47 3.85 15.52
N SER A 95 -0.51 2.87 14.60
CA SER A 95 -1.63 2.75 13.66
C SER A 95 -2.92 2.35 14.41
N GLY A 96 -2.81 1.48 15.42
CA GLY A 96 -3.92 1.10 16.28
C GLY A 96 -4.50 2.28 17.06
N SER A 97 -3.66 3.16 17.60
CA SER A 97 -4.14 4.36 18.30
C SER A 97 -4.89 5.31 17.38
N GLN A 98 -4.41 5.51 16.14
CA GLN A 98 -5.10 6.31 15.12
C GLN A 98 -6.49 5.74 14.79
N LEU A 99 -6.58 4.42 14.57
CA LEU A 99 -7.86 3.75 14.32
C LEU A 99 -8.85 3.91 15.47
N ILE A 100 -8.38 3.76 16.72
CA ILE A 100 -9.22 3.94 17.92
C ILE A 100 -9.66 5.41 18.07
N GLN A 101 -8.81 6.37 17.70
CA GLN A 101 -9.18 7.79 17.73
C GLN A 101 -10.26 8.09 16.69
N MET A 102 -10.09 7.61 15.46
CA MET A 102 -11.05 7.81 14.37
C MET A 102 -12.39 7.12 14.64
N SER A 103 -12.39 5.94 15.27
CA SER A 103 -13.64 5.20 15.55
C SER A 103 -14.55 5.90 16.56
N LYS A 104 -14.03 6.86 17.34
CA LYS A 104 -14.78 7.56 18.37
C LYS A 104 -15.63 8.73 17.88
N ASN A 105 -15.60 9.08 16.57
CA ASN A 105 -16.39 10.18 15.97
C ASN A 105 -16.38 11.48 16.83
N GLN A 106 -15.23 11.84 17.41
CA GLN A 106 -15.02 13.12 18.08
C GLN A 106 -14.36 14.11 17.12
#